data_AF-A0A7K2ZZ95-F1
#
_entry.id   AF-A0A7K2ZZ95-F1
#
_cell.length_a   1.000
_cell.length_b   1.000
_cell.length_c   1.000
_cell.angle_alpha   90.00
_cell.angle_beta   90.00
_cell.angle_gamma   90.00
#
_symmetry.space_group_name_H-M   'P 1'
#
loop_
_entity.id
_entity.type
_entity.pdbx_description
1 polymer ?
#
loop_
_entity_poly.entity_id
_entity_poly.type
_entity_poly.pdbx_seq_one_letter_code
_entity_poly.pdbx_strand_id
1 'polypeptide(L)'
;MPPKTANPSTKPSARQVELLEAAYRYALTHGLADLSLRPLAEAVGSSTRVLMFLFGNKDGLVRALLERARADELELLADLRRTGRPTGLAPAAEQVWAWLAADEHRALLRLWAEAYARSLVEPDGPWAGFAAATVRDWLDVLAACQPRPERDSEDGAMRRTLTLAVLRGALLDLLATGEERRTTAAVHRHLTLLDAANIPDGSTPSA
;
A
#
# COMPACT_ATOMS: atom_id res chain seq x y z
N MET A 1 -37.47 -24.93 2.26
CA MET A 1 -36.06 -25.32 2.15
C MET A 1 -35.23 -24.04 2.21
N PRO A 2 -34.59 -23.71 3.35
CA PRO A 2 -33.77 -22.51 3.42
C PRO A 2 -32.44 -22.74 2.68
N PRO A 3 -31.86 -21.71 2.05
CA PRO A 3 -30.58 -21.80 1.37
C PRO A 3 -29.45 -22.05 2.40
N LYS A 4 -28.58 -22.99 2.06
CA LYS A 4 -27.39 -23.37 2.81
C LYS A 4 -26.46 -22.16 2.91
N THR A 5 -26.34 -21.62 4.13
CA THR A 5 -25.40 -20.57 4.51
C THR A 5 -23.99 -20.97 4.10
N ALA A 6 -23.35 -20.13 3.28
CA ALA A 6 -21.91 -20.19 3.07
C ALA A 6 -21.23 -19.93 4.43
N ASN A 7 -20.39 -20.87 4.84
CA ASN A 7 -19.68 -20.83 6.12
C ASN A 7 -18.40 -19.99 5.95
N PRO A 8 -18.19 -18.85 6.63
CA PRO A 8 -16.94 -18.11 6.56
C PRO A 8 -16.14 -18.31 7.85
N SER A 9 -15.06 -19.10 7.79
CA SER A 9 -13.83 -19.02 8.63
C SER A 9 -13.10 -20.36 8.71
N THR A 10 -12.63 -20.88 7.58
CA THR A 10 -11.60 -21.92 7.59
C THR A 10 -10.27 -21.22 7.36
N LYS A 11 -9.30 -21.38 8.28
CA LYS A 11 -7.93 -20.94 8.03
C LYS A 11 -7.48 -21.43 6.65
N PRO A 12 -6.79 -20.61 5.84
CA PRO A 12 -6.29 -21.04 4.54
C PRO A 12 -5.52 -22.35 4.68
N SER A 13 -5.79 -23.30 3.79
CA SER A 13 -5.02 -24.55 3.78
C SER A 13 -3.55 -24.27 3.45
N ALA A 14 -2.63 -25.12 3.89
CA ALA A 14 -1.20 -24.96 3.56
C ALA A 14 -0.97 -24.85 2.03
N ARG A 15 -1.74 -25.62 1.25
CA ARG A 15 -1.69 -25.57 -0.22
C ARG A 15 -2.21 -24.26 -0.79
N GLN A 16 -3.22 -23.65 -0.18
CA GLN A 16 -3.74 -22.34 -0.59
C GLN A 16 -2.70 -21.25 -0.37
N VAL A 17 -2.03 -21.26 0.79
CA VAL A 17 -0.96 -20.32 1.10
C VAL A 17 0.21 -20.48 0.13
N GLU A 18 0.68 -21.71 -0.07
CA GLU A 18 1.78 -22.02 -1.01
C GLU A 18 1.49 -21.49 -2.43
N LEU A 19 0.29 -21.78 -2.95
CA LEU A 19 -0.10 -21.34 -4.28
C LEU A 19 -0.33 -19.83 -4.36
N LEU A 20 -0.77 -19.18 -3.28
CA LEU A 20 -0.88 -17.73 -3.23
C LEU A 20 0.51 -17.08 -3.32
N GLU A 21 1.50 -17.55 -2.56
CA GLU A 21 2.87 -17.01 -2.61
C GLU A 21 3.53 -17.24 -3.98
N ALA A 22 3.30 -18.40 -4.60
CA ALA A 22 3.81 -18.68 -5.94
C ALA A 22 3.13 -17.76 -6.98
N ALA A 23 1.81 -17.60 -6.89
CA ALA A 23 1.06 -16.72 -7.79
C ALA A 23 1.42 -15.25 -7.60
N TYR A 24 1.72 -14.84 -6.38
CA TYR A 24 2.17 -13.49 -6.07
C TYR A 24 3.51 -13.18 -6.72
N ARG A 25 4.51 -14.07 -6.60
CA ARG A 25 5.79 -13.93 -7.32
C ARG A 25 5.63 -13.87 -8.84
N TYR A 26 4.67 -14.63 -9.38
CA TYR A 26 4.32 -14.55 -10.80
C TYR A 26 3.71 -13.18 -11.15
N ALA A 27 2.78 -12.67 -10.35
CA ALA A 27 2.12 -11.39 -10.57
C ALA A 27 3.09 -10.20 -10.48
N LEU A 28 4.08 -10.24 -9.58
CA LEU A 28 5.13 -9.22 -9.49
C LEU A 28 5.94 -9.08 -10.79
N THR A 29 6.06 -10.16 -11.56
CA THR A 29 6.86 -10.19 -12.80
C THR A 29 6.02 -9.96 -14.06
N HIS A 30 4.74 -10.32 -14.04
CA HIS A 30 3.87 -10.31 -15.23
C HIS A 30 2.70 -9.29 -15.16
N GLY A 31 2.48 -8.64 -14.01
CA GLY A 31 1.32 -7.79 -13.77
C GLY A 31 0.03 -8.58 -13.53
N LEU A 32 -1.07 -7.88 -13.23
CA LEU A 32 -2.38 -8.50 -12.99
C LEU A 32 -3.34 -8.38 -14.19
N ALA A 33 -3.18 -7.34 -15.01
CA ALA A 33 -4.00 -7.05 -16.19
C ALA A 33 -3.99 -8.22 -17.18
N ASP A 34 -2.79 -8.71 -17.47
CA ASP A 34 -2.54 -9.79 -18.41
C ASP A 34 -2.50 -11.16 -17.73
N LEU A 35 -2.92 -11.23 -16.46
CA LEU A 35 -2.93 -12.48 -15.71
C LEU A 35 -3.96 -13.45 -16.32
N SER A 36 -3.43 -14.41 -17.06
CA SER A 36 -4.20 -15.56 -17.56
C SER A 36 -4.01 -16.75 -16.63
N LEU A 37 -5.11 -17.44 -16.33
CA LEU A 37 -5.11 -18.55 -15.38
C LEU A 37 -4.28 -19.74 -15.84
N ARG A 38 -4.17 -19.95 -17.16
CA ARG A 38 -3.46 -21.11 -17.72
C ARG A 38 -1.93 -20.95 -17.60
N PRO A 39 -1.31 -19.86 -18.10
CA PRO A 39 0.11 -19.59 -17.85
C PRO A 39 0.46 -19.53 -16.35
N LEU A 40 -0.40 -18.91 -15.54
CA LEU A 40 -0.21 -18.87 -14.10
C LEU A 40 -0.19 -20.28 -13.50
N ALA A 41 -1.19 -21.12 -13.81
CA ALA A 41 -1.29 -22.47 -13.29
C ALA A 41 -0.06 -23.32 -13.66
N GLU A 42 0.40 -23.22 -14.91
CA GLU A 42 1.62 -23.88 -15.37
C GLU A 42 2.85 -23.39 -14.59
N ALA A 43 3.01 -22.07 -14.42
CA ALA A 43 4.14 -21.48 -13.71
C ALA A 43 4.20 -21.84 -12.21
N VAL A 44 3.04 -22.00 -11.55
CA VAL A 44 2.96 -22.35 -10.12
C VAL A 44 2.85 -23.86 -9.87
N GLY A 45 2.98 -24.70 -10.91
CA GLY A 45 2.90 -26.15 -10.79
C GLY A 45 1.54 -26.64 -10.30
N SER A 46 0.46 -26.06 -10.83
CA SER A 46 -0.92 -26.37 -10.46
C SER A 46 -1.82 -26.46 -11.71
N SER A 47 -3.13 -26.57 -11.50
CA SER A 47 -4.11 -26.48 -12.59
C SER A 47 -5.07 -25.31 -12.37
N THR A 48 -5.61 -24.77 -13.46
CA THR A 48 -6.67 -23.75 -13.39
C THR A 48 -7.82 -24.18 -12.49
N ARG A 49 -8.21 -25.47 -12.54
CA ARG A 49 -9.27 -26.01 -11.69
C ARG A 49 -8.93 -25.94 -10.20
N VAL A 50 -7.70 -26.25 -9.82
CA VAL A 50 -7.24 -26.17 -8.42
C VAL A 50 -7.20 -24.71 -7.95
N LEU A 51 -6.69 -23.80 -8.77
CA LEU A 51 -6.69 -22.36 -8.43
C LEU A 51 -8.12 -21.85 -8.22
N MET A 52 -9.06 -22.16 -9.12
CA MET A 52 -10.45 -21.75 -8.96
C MET A 52 -11.14 -22.42 -7.78
N PHE A 53 -10.80 -23.68 -7.46
CA PHE A 53 -11.32 -24.33 -6.27
C PHE A 53 -10.87 -23.61 -4.98
N LEU A 54 -9.60 -23.19 -4.91
CA LEU A 54 -9.04 -22.55 -3.71
C LEU A 54 -9.42 -21.07 -3.57
N PHE A 55 -9.53 -20.35 -4.68
CA PHE A 55 -9.78 -18.91 -4.70
C PHE A 55 -11.20 -18.55 -5.18
N GLY A 56 -12.05 -19.53 -5.43
CA GLY A 56 -13.42 -19.40 -5.91
C GLY A 56 -13.51 -19.11 -7.40
N ASN A 57 -12.94 -18.01 -7.85
CA ASN A 57 -12.89 -17.59 -9.25
C ASN A 57 -11.65 -16.72 -9.53
N LYS A 58 -11.53 -16.19 -10.76
CA LYS A 58 -10.42 -15.30 -11.13
C LYS A 58 -10.40 -14.05 -10.25
N ASP A 59 -11.56 -13.45 -9.96
CA ASP A 59 -11.65 -12.25 -9.15
C ASP A 59 -11.22 -12.48 -7.70
N GLY A 60 -11.59 -13.64 -7.12
CA GLY A 60 -11.16 -14.04 -5.79
C GLY A 60 -9.65 -14.29 -5.72
N LEU A 61 -9.05 -14.83 -6.79
CA LEU A 61 -7.60 -14.93 -6.89
C LEU A 61 -6.94 -13.54 -6.96
N VAL A 62 -7.44 -12.64 -7.81
CA VAL A 62 -6.91 -11.27 -7.91
C VAL A 62 -7.03 -10.56 -6.56
N ARG A 63 -8.18 -10.67 -5.89
CA ARG A 63 -8.38 -10.10 -4.55
C ARG A 63 -7.37 -10.65 -3.53
N ALA A 64 -7.15 -11.97 -3.52
CA ALA A 64 -6.16 -12.57 -2.63
C ALA A 64 -4.72 -12.07 -2.92
N LEU A 65 -4.38 -11.87 -4.20
CA LEU A 65 -3.10 -11.30 -4.60
C LEU A 65 -2.95 -9.83 -4.15
N LEU A 66 -4.02 -9.05 -4.25
CA LEU A 66 -4.05 -7.65 -3.79
C LEU A 66 -3.93 -7.55 -2.26
N GLU A 67 -4.63 -8.42 -1.54
CA GLU A 67 -4.52 -8.52 -0.08
C GLU A 67 -3.10 -8.90 0.35
N ARG A 68 -2.47 -9.82 -0.38
CA ARG A 68 -1.09 -10.23 -0.15
C ARG A 68 -0.08 -9.11 -0.46
N ALA A 69 -0.26 -8.37 -1.55
CA ALA A 69 0.55 -7.21 -1.90
C ALA A 69 0.46 -6.12 -0.82
N ARG A 70 -0.76 -5.90 -0.30
CA ARG A 70 -0.97 -4.98 0.82
C ARG A 70 -0.34 -5.43 2.12
N ALA A 71 -0.27 -6.73 2.37
CA ALA A 71 0.41 -7.22 3.57
C ALA A 71 1.88 -6.81 3.58
N ASP A 72 2.57 -6.85 2.43
CA ASP A 72 3.97 -6.37 2.31
C ASP A 72 4.06 -4.86 2.59
N GLU A 73 3.15 -4.05 2.03
CA GLU A 73 3.10 -2.61 2.32
C GLU A 73 2.84 -2.33 3.80
N LEU A 74 1.94 -3.08 4.43
CA LEU A 74 1.54 -2.89 5.82
C LEU A 74 2.56 -3.41 6.83
N GLU A 75 3.36 -4.40 6.49
CA GLU A 75 4.45 -4.90 7.36
C GLU A 75 5.50 -3.81 7.60
N LEU A 76 5.90 -3.09 6.55
CA LEU A 76 6.73 -1.89 6.68
C LEU A 76 6.07 -0.85 7.61
N LEU A 77 4.79 -0.60 7.42
CA LEU A 77 4.04 0.40 8.18
C LEU A 77 3.87 -0.03 9.66
N ALA A 78 3.88 -1.34 9.94
CA ALA A 78 3.88 -1.88 11.30
C ALA A 78 5.21 -1.63 12.01
N ASP A 79 6.32 -1.64 11.29
CA ASP A 79 7.65 -1.34 11.84
C ASP A 79 7.77 0.10 12.33
N LEU A 80 7.18 1.05 11.59
CA LEU A 80 7.08 2.45 12.01
C LEU A 80 6.31 2.61 13.33
N ARG A 81 5.30 1.77 13.56
CA ARG A 81 4.47 1.79 14.78
C ARG A 81 5.18 1.22 16.01
N ARG A 82 6.19 0.36 15.85
CA ARG A 82 6.85 -0.36 16.97
C ARG A 82 7.75 0.50 17.85
N THR A 83 8.07 1.73 17.47
CA THR A 83 8.99 2.62 18.21
C THR A 83 8.42 3.14 19.54
N GLY A 84 7.13 2.91 19.82
CA GLY A 84 6.51 3.18 21.13
C GLY A 84 6.33 4.66 21.48
N ARG A 85 6.79 5.57 20.61
CA ARG A 85 6.61 7.02 20.72
C ARG A 85 6.26 7.61 19.35
N PRO A 86 5.43 8.66 19.27
CA PRO A 86 5.22 9.39 18.04
C PRO A 86 6.57 9.89 17.50
N THR A 87 6.99 9.39 16.35
CA THR A 87 8.22 9.81 15.67
C THR A 87 8.07 11.16 14.97
N GLY A 88 6.85 11.67 14.85
CA GLY A 88 6.52 12.83 14.03
C GLY A 88 6.24 12.43 12.58
N LEU A 89 5.54 13.32 11.88
CA LEU A 89 5.08 13.06 10.50
C LEU A 89 6.23 13.08 9.50
N ALA A 90 7.18 14.03 9.60
CA ALA A 90 8.29 14.12 8.67
C ALA A 90 9.27 12.93 8.77
N PRO A 91 9.73 12.50 9.96
CA PRO A 91 10.61 11.32 10.07
C PRO A 91 9.91 10.02 9.66
N ALA A 92 8.60 9.91 9.86
CA ALA A 92 7.84 8.77 9.36
C ALA A 92 7.75 8.77 7.82
N ALA A 93 7.47 9.92 7.21
CA ALA A 93 7.39 10.07 5.77
C ALA A 93 8.75 9.85 5.08
N GLU A 94 9.86 10.23 5.72
CA GLU A 94 11.21 9.95 5.22
C GLU A 94 11.49 8.45 5.16
N GLN A 95 11.18 7.70 6.23
CA GLN A 95 11.33 6.24 6.26
C GLN A 95 10.44 5.55 5.22
N VAL A 96 9.19 6.00 5.10
CA VAL A 96 8.28 5.54 4.04
C VAL A 96 8.89 5.79 2.66
N TRP A 97 9.41 6.99 2.41
CA TRP A 97 9.97 7.34 1.11
C TRP A 97 11.19 6.50 0.77
N ALA A 98 12.09 6.27 1.73
CA ALA A 98 13.26 5.41 1.53
C ALA A 98 12.86 4.02 1.04
N TRP A 99 11.78 3.45 1.59
CA TRP A 99 11.22 2.20 1.10
C TRP A 99 10.57 2.33 -0.28
N LEU A 100 9.72 3.33 -0.50
CA LEU A 100 9.07 3.55 -1.81
C LEU A 100 10.09 3.78 -2.95
N ALA A 101 11.22 4.40 -2.63
CA ALA A 101 12.27 4.70 -3.57
C ALA A 101 13.14 3.50 -3.92
N ALA A 102 13.30 2.53 -3.00
CA ALA A 102 14.22 1.41 -3.17
C ALA A 102 13.83 0.49 -4.33
N ASP A 103 14.82 0.13 -5.15
CA ASP A 103 14.61 -0.62 -6.39
C ASP A 103 14.02 -2.02 -6.17
N GLU A 104 14.31 -2.64 -5.01
CA GLU A 104 13.79 -3.95 -4.64
C GLU A 104 12.25 -4.00 -4.54
N HIS A 105 11.60 -2.84 -4.33
CA HIS A 105 10.14 -2.75 -4.24
C HIS A 105 9.45 -2.33 -5.55
N ARG A 106 10.21 -2.07 -6.63
CA ARG A 106 9.67 -1.56 -7.91
C ARG A 106 8.58 -2.44 -8.50
N ALA A 107 8.76 -3.76 -8.46
CA ALA A 107 7.80 -4.72 -8.99
C ALA A 107 6.46 -4.66 -8.23
N LEU A 108 6.53 -4.65 -6.90
CA LEU A 108 5.38 -4.51 -6.01
C LEU A 108 4.66 -3.18 -6.25
N LEU A 109 5.41 -2.07 -6.32
CA LEU A 109 4.82 -0.74 -6.46
C LEU A 109 4.18 -0.50 -7.83
N ARG A 110 4.68 -1.15 -8.89
CA ARG A 110 4.00 -1.18 -10.20
C ARG A 110 2.68 -1.95 -10.12
N LEU A 111 2.68 -3.12 -9.46
CA LEU A 111 1.47 -3.90 -9.22
C LEU A 111 0.41 -3.09 -8.45
N TRP A 112 0.86 -2.39 -7.40
CA TRP A 112 0.02 -1.48 -6.63
C TRP A 112 -0.55 -0.36 -7.48
N ALA A 113 0.28 0.32 -8.29
CA ALA A 113 -0.16 1.43 -9.13
C ALA A 113 -1.21 0.97 -10.16
N GLU A 114 -1.01 -0.21 -10.73
CA GLU A 114 -1.98 -0.88 -11.60
C GLU A 114 -3.30 -1.10 -10.87
N ALA A 115 -3.28 -1.77 -9.71
CA ALA A 115 -4.47 -2.06 -8.91
C ALA A 115 -5.20 -0.79 -8.46
N TYR A 116 -4.45 0.24 -8.08
CA TYR A 116 -4.98 1.54 -7.69
C TYR A 116 -5.75 2.17 -8.87
N ALA A 117 -5.11 2.29 -10.03
CA ALA A 117 -5.74 2.84 -11.23
C ALA A 117 -6.99 2.04 -11.64
N ARG A 118 -6.92 0.70 -11.65
CA ARG A 118 -8.05 -0.17 -11.95
C ARG A 118 -9.23 0.07 -11.02
N SER A 119 -8.99 0.16 -9.71
CA SER A 119 -10.06 0.40 -8.74
C SER A 119 -10.77 1.76 -8.88
N LEU A 120 -10.16 2.73 -9.58
CA LEU A 120 -10.80 4.02 -9.87
C LEU A 120 -11.70 3.97 -11.11
N VAL A 121 -11.41 3.08 -12.06
CA VAL A 121 -12.14 2.98 -13.34
C VAL A 121 -13.09 1.78 -13.38
N GLU A 122 -12.82 0.76 -12.58
CA GLU A 122 -13.64 -0.44 -12.37
C GLU A 122 -14.13 -0.43 -10.90
N PRO A 123 -15.25 0.25 -10.60
CA PRO A 123 -15.76 0.36 -9.22
C PRO A 123 -16.24 -0.97 -8.64
N ASP A 124 -16.55 -1.94 -9.51
CA ASP A 124 -16.98 -3.29 -9.17
C ASP A 124 -15.87 -4.34 -9.42
N GLY A 125 -16.13 -5.58 -9.03
CA GLY A 125 -15.23 -6.71 -9.32
C GLY A 125 -14.04 -6.81 -8.36
N PRO A 126 -12.88 -7.31 -8.82
CA PRO A 126 -11.77 -7.66 -7.93
C PRO A 126 -11.03 -6.45 -7.36
N TRP A 127 -11.10 -5.31 -8.03
CA TRP A 127 -10.40 -4.07 -7.65
C TRP A 127 -11.22 -3.18 -6.72
N ALA A 128 -12.52 -3.48 -6.58
CA ALA A 128 -13.49 -2.63 -5.90
C ALA A 128 -12.98 -2.18 -4.52
N GLY A 129 -12.91 -0.86 -4.34
CA GLY A 129 -12.53 -0.24 -3.07
C GLY A 129 -11.04 -0.31 -2.73
N PHE A 130 -10.17 -0.84 -3.61
CA PHE A 130 -8.73 -0.91 -3.37
C PHE A 130 -8.16 0.50 -3.14
N ALA A 131 -8.21 1.44 -4.08
CA ALA A 131 -7.64 2.78 -3.90
C ALA A 131 -8.10 3.46 -2.59
N ALA A 132 -9.41 3.44 -2.32
CA ALA A 132 -9.98 4.06 -1.12
C ALA A 132 -9.47 3.39 0.18
N ALA A 133 -9.37 2.07 0.20
CA ALA A 133 -8.83 1.36 1.36
C ALA A 133 -7.34 1.67 1.56
N THR A 134 -6.54 1.73 0.49
CA THR A 134 -5.12 2.11 0.60
C THR A 134 -4.99 3.54 1.15
N VAL A 135 -5.84 4.49 0.74
CA VAL A 135 -5.82 5.85 1.32
C VAL A 135 -6.04 5.80 2.84
N ARG A 136 -7.08 5.08 3.30
CA ARG A 136 -7.41 4.99 4.73
C ARG A 136 -6.28 4.35 5.53
N ASP A 137 -5.79 3.20 5.09
CA ASP A 137 -4.74 2.45 5.78
C ASP A 137 -3.48 3.31 6.01
N TRP A 138 -3.07 4.05 4.99
CA TRP A 138 -1.91 4.94 5.05
C TRP A 138 -2.15 6.17 5.94
N LEU A 139 -3.32 6.80 5.88
CA LEU A 139 -3.66 7.91 6.76
C LEU A 139 -3.68 7.48 8.23
N ASP A 140 -4.16 6.27 8.52
CA ASP A 140 -4.15 5.71 9.88
C ASP A 140 -2.73 5.46 10.39
N VAL A 141 -1.81 5.02 9.52
CA VAL A 141 -0.40 4.89 9.88
C VAL A 141 0.25 6.24 10.17
N LEU A 142 0.05 7.22 9.30
CA LEU A 142 0.60 8.56 9.50
C LEU A 142 0.01 9.23 10.77
N ALA A 143 -1.27 8.97 11.07
CA ALA A 143 -1.92 9.41 12.31
C ALA A 143 -1.28 8.78 13.55
N ALA A 144 -0.91 7.51 13.49
CA ALA A 144 -0.22 6.84 14.60
C ALA A 144 1.17 7.43 14.88
N CYS A 145 1.79 8.11 13.92
CA CYS A 145 3.09 8.77 14.07
C CYS A 145 3.01 10.17 14.71
N GLN A 146 1.80 10.71 14.88
CA GLN A 146 1.57 12.04 15.45
C GLN A 146 1.20 11.97 16.94
N PRO A 147 1.59 12.98 17.75
CA PRO A 147 1.09 13.11 19.11
C PRO A 147 -0.42 13.37 19.09
N ARG A 148 -1.15 12.91 20.12
CA ARG A 148 -2.62 13.00 20.17
C ARG A 148 -3.19 14.40 19.84
N PRO A 149 -2.66 15.51 20.39
CA PRO A 149 -3.21 16.84 20.10
C PRO A 149 -3.16 17.20 18.62
N GLU A 150 -2.05 16.88 17.94
CA GLU A 150 -1.90 17.10 16.51
C GLU A 150 -2.77 16.11 15.73
N ARG A 151 -2.72 14.82 16.08
CA ARG A 151 -3.43 13.74 15.40
C ARG A 151 -4.94 14.01 15.30
N ASP A 152 -5.52 14.48 16.40
CA ASP A 152 -6.96 14.68 16.56
C ASP A 152 -7.41 16.09 16.08
N SER A 153 -6.50 16.90 15.53
CA SER A 153 -6.78 18.23 14.97
C SER A 153 -7.04 18.21 13.45
N GLU A 154 -7.77 19.21 12.95
CA GLU A 154 -7.97 19.41 11.50
C GLU A 154 -6.66 19.68 10.76
N ASP A 155 -5.77 20.49 11.34
CA ASP A 155 -4.44 20.76 10.78
C ASP A 155 -3.62 19.47 10.64
N GLY A 156 -3.58 18.63 11.68
CA GLY A 156 -2.91 17.35 11.62
C GLY A 156 -3.47 16.43 10.53
N ALA A 157 -4.79 16.41 10.33
CA ALA A 157 -5.43 15.65 9.25
C ALA A 157 -5.07 16.18 7.85
N MET A 158 -5.05 17.51 7.69
CA MET A 158 -4.60 18.17 6.47
C MET A 158 -3.14 17.84 6.16
N ARG A 159 -2.26 17.92 7.16
CA ARG A 159 -0.82 17.61 7.03
C ARG A 159 -0.58 16.16 6.62
N ARG A 160 -1.30 15.19 7.20
CA ARG A 160 -1.26 13.78 6.76
C ARG A 160 -1.70 13.62 5.31
N THR A 161 -2.79 14.28 4.93
CA THR A 161 -3.31 14.24 3.55
C THR A 161 -2.30 14.79 2.56
N LEU A 162 -1.69 15.94 2.87
CA LEU A 162 -0.67 16.56 2.04
C LEU A 162 0.58 15.67 1.91
N THR A 163 1.05 15.11 3.03
CA THR A 163 2.20 14.20 3.07
C THR A 163 1.96 12.98 2.18
N LEU A 164 0.78 12.35 2.30
CA LEU A 164 0.42 11.19 1.49
C LEU A 164 0.32 11.54 -0.01
N ALA A 165 -0.21 12.73 -0.34
CA ALA A 165 -0.30 13.21 -1.71
C ALA A 165 1.09 13.38 -2.34
N VAL A 166 2.05 13.97 -1.60
CA VAL A 166 3.43 14.14 -2.06
C VAL A 166 4.12 12.80 -2.26
N LEU A 167 4.03 11.89 -1.29
CA LEU A 167 4.64 10.56 -1.38
C LEU A 167 4.12 9.78 -2.59
N ARG A 168 2.80 9.78 -2.82
CA ARG A 168 2.19 9.08 -3.97
C ARG A 168 2.51 9.74 -5.30
N GLY A 169 2.50 11.06 -5.37
CA GLY A 169 2.89 11.79 -6.57
C GLY A 169 4.34 11.49 -6.94
N ALA A 170 5.26 11.55 -5.98
CA ALA A 170 6.67 11.23 -6.16
C ALA A 170 6.88 9.76 -6.53
N LEU A 171 6.13 8.83 -5.94
CA LEU A 171 6.15 7.41 -6.30
C LEU A 171 5.74 7.20 -7.77
N LEU A 172 4.61 7.76 -8.20
CA LEU A 172 4.13 7.59 -9.57
C LEU A 172 5.10 8.23 -10.57
N ASP A 173 5.67 9.39 -10.25
CA ASP A 173 6.70 10.05 -11.06
C ASP A 173 7.96 9.17 -11.15
N LEU A 174 8.41 8.60 -10.03
CA LEU A 174 9.55 7.70 -10.00
C LEU A 174 9.31 6.42 -10.82
N LEU A 175 8.14 5.80 -10.69
CA LEU A 175 7.79 4.62 -11.49
C LEU A 175 7.73 4.92 -12.99
N ALA A 176 7.33 6.13 -13.37
CA ALA A 176 7.23 6.57 -14.76
C ALA A 176 8.58 6.99 -15.37
N THR A 177 9.48 7.61 -14.58
CA THR A 177 10.69 8.26 -15.09
C THR A 177 12.00 7.58 -14.69
N GLY A 178 12.01 6.83 -13.59
CA GLY A 178 13.23 6.27 -13.00
C GLY A 178 14.15 7.30 -12.32
N GLU A 179 13.76 8.58 -12.25
CA GLU A 179 14.59 9.66 -11.72
C GLU A 179 14.54 9.76 -10.18
N GLU A 180 15.07 8.75 -9.48
CA GLU A 180 15.02 8.63 -8.02
C GLU A 180 15.60 9.84 -7.28
N ARG A 181 16.75 10.35 -7.73
CA ARG A 181 17.41 11.51 -7.12
C ARG A 181 16.51 12.76 -7.19
N ARG A 182 15.80 12.97 -8.30
CA ARG A 182 14.90 14.13 -8.48
C ARG A 182 13.67 14.01 -7.58
N THR A 183 13.02 12.85 -7.58
CA THR A 183 11.81 12.63 -6.77
C THR A 183 12.13 12.64 -5.27
N THR A 184 13.27 12.08 -4.88
CA THR A 184 13.76 12.13 -3.48
C THR A 184 14.05 13.55 -3.01
N ALA A 185 14.71 14.36 -3.84
CA ALA A 185 14.94 15.77 -3.50
C ALA A 185 13.62 16.54 -3.30
N ALA A 186 12.60 16.28 -4.12
CA ALA A 186 11.28 16.90 -3.97
C ALA A 186 10.58 16.49 -2.66
N VAL A 187 10.63 15.20 -2.31
CA VAL A 187 10.08 14.69 -1.04
C VAL A 187 10.81 15.33 0.14
N HIS A 188 12.14 15.27 0.20
CA HIS A 188 12.91 15.86 1.30
C HIS A 188 12.65 17.37 1.45
N ARG A 189 12.50 18.09 0.34
CA ARG A 189 12.13 19.51 0.38
C ARG A 189 10.77 19.71 1.03
N HIS A 190 9.77 18.89 0.68
CA HIS A 190 8.46 18.93 1.30
C HIS A 190 8.53 18.65 2.81
N LEU A 191 9.28 17.62 3.22
CA LEU A 191 9.43 17.27 4.64
C LEU A 191 10.08 18.39 5.45
N THR A 192 11.08 19.08 4.89
CA THR A 192 11.69 20.26 5.53
C THR A 192 10.66 21.38 5.76
N LEU A 193 9.78 21.63 4.80
CA LEU A 193 8.72 22.64 4.93
C LEU A 193 7.67 22.24 5.97
N LEU A 194 7.36 20.94 6.04
CA LEU A 194 6.43 20.38 7.01
C LEU A 194 6.92 20.55 8.46
N ASP A 195 8.23 20.43 8.69
CA ASP A 195 8.86 20.63 9.99
C ASP A 195 8.95 22.12 10.36
N ALA A 196 9.29 22.98 9.39
CA ALA A 196 9.35 24.43 9.62
C ALA A 196 7.98 25.01 10.03
N ALA A 197 6.89 24.48 9.47
CA ALA A 197 5.52 24.85 9.85
C ALA A 197 5.10 24.32 11.24
N ASN A 198 5.86 23.40 11.83
CA ASN A 198 5.59 22.80 13.14
C ASN A 198 6.22 23.58 14.31
N ILE A 199 7.02 24.63 14.00
CA ILE A 199 7.60 25.52 15.01
C ILE A 199 6.52 26.55 15.36
N PRO A 200 5.98 26.58 16.59
CA PRO A 200 5.03 27.61 16.99
C PRO A 200 5.70 28.98 16.93
N ASP A 201 5.04 29.96 16.31
CA ASP A 201 5.38 31.38 16.38
C ASP A 201 5.45 31.82 17.85
N GLY A 202 6.63 31.72 18.47
CA GLY A 202 6.75 31.84 19.93
C GLY A 202 8.15 32.15 20.42
N SER A 203 9.00 32.77 19.60
CA SER A 203 10.30 33.29 20.04
C SER A 203 10.60 34.61 19.37
N THR A 204 9.74 35.60 19.58
CA THR A 204 10.15 37.00 19.50
C THR A 204 11.19 37.22 20.61
N PRO A 205 12.43 37.63 20.32
CA PRO A 205 13.38 37.96 21.37
C PRO A 205 12.86 39.20 22.09
N SER A 206 12.69 39.13 23.41
CA SER A 206 12.51 40.35 24.21
C SER A 206 13.80 41.15 24.10
N ALA A 207 13.68 42.38 23.61
CA ALA A 207 14.68 43.43 23.79
C ALA A 207 14.82 43.79 25.27
#